data_AF-A0A1Y1M7L2-F1
#
_entry.id   AF-A0A1Y1M7L2-F1
#
_cell.length_a   1.000
_cell.length_b   1.000
_cell.length_c   1.000
_cell.angle_alpha   90.00
_cell.angle_beta   90.00
_cell.angle_gamma   90.00
#
_symmetry.space_group_name_H-M   'P 1'
#
loop_
_entity.id
_entity.type
_entity.pdbx_description
1 polymer ?
#
loop_
_entity_poly.entity_id
_entity_poly.type
_entity_poly.pdbx_seq_one_letter_code
_entity_poly.pdbx_strand_id
1 'polypeptide(L)'
;DSLSSSASLSENQEHGGLFAEPLQLPLCWPPSSALSEDNCFLLQHYMQRVVKALCVIPNTKSPWESYILPQALQRSGELAASGTTSYSGNALLHSMLSTSAYALANTLRIDGLVDNANRWSQTAFELHHRAIRLLNASVAQEKPKYKELL
;
A
#
# COMPACT_ATOMS: atom_id res chain seq x y z
N ASP A 1 35.37 -49.15 26.02
CA ASP A 1 34.05 -49.78 26.23
C ASP A 1 33.24 -48.97 27.22
N SER A 2 32.24 -48.20 26.75
CA SER A 2 30.86 -48.67 26.52
C SER A 2 30.13 -48.84 27.87
N LEU A 3 29.52 -47.77 28.40
CA LEU A 3 28.13 -47.34 28.21
C LEU A 3 27.11 -48.09 29.12
N SER A 4 26.34 -47.26 29.82
CA SER A 4 24.92 -47.43 30.19
C SER A 4 24.56 -47.92 31.61
N SER A 5 24.07 -47.00 32.44
CA SER A 5 22.76 -47.19 33.07
C SER A 5 22.19 -45.89 33.61
N SER A 6 20.96 -45.65 33.17
CA SER A 6 20.10 -44.49 33.37
C SER A 6 19.50 -44.43 34.77
N ALA A 7 19.25 -43.21 35.27
CA ALA A 7 18.21 -42.95 36.27
C ALA A 7 17.67 -41.52 36.11
N SER A 8 16.35 -41.44 36.03
CA SER A 8 15.48 -40.28 35.77
C SER A 8 15.45 -39.25 36.91
N LEU A 9 15.20 -37.97 36.61
CA LEU A 9 14.04 -37.21 37.11
C LEU A 9 14.00 -35.77 36.55
N SER A 10 12.78 -35.26 36.46
CA SER A 10 12.31 -34.01 35.86
C SER A 10 12.90 -32.72 36.42
N GLU A 11 13.00 -31.70 35.56
CA GLU A 11 12.88 -30.31 35.99
C GLU A 11 12.14 -29.49 34.93
N ASN A 12 10.99 -28.96 35.34
CA ASN A 12 10.18 -28.01 34.58
C ASN A 12 10.84 -26.64 34.64
N GLN A 13 10.95 -25.94 33.52
CA GLN A 13 11.05 -24.48 33.54
C GLN A 13 10.33 -23.89 32.32
N GLU A 14 9.07 -23.51 32.55
CA GLU A 14 8.37 -22.52 31.75
C GLU A 14 9.06 -21.16 31.94
N HIS A 15 9.07 -20.31 30.90
CA HIS A 15 9.04 -18.83 30.86
C HIS A 15 9.29 -18.49 29.37
N GLY A 16 8.29 -18.11 28.58
CA GLY A 16 7.54 -16.86 28.73
C GLY A 16 8.09 -15.86 27.71
N GLY A 17 7.30 -15.47 26.72
CA GLY A 17 7.71 -14.42 25.79
C GLY A 17 6.99 -14.43 24.45
N LEU A 18 5.82 -13.82 24.42
CA LEU A 18 5.16 -13.33 23.22
C LEU A 18 6.17 -12.65 22.27
N PHE A 19 6.46 -13.27 21.14
CA PHE A 19 6.73 -12.52 19.92
C PHE A 19 5.80 -13.09 18.86
N ALA A 20 4.58 -12.55 18.85
CA ALA A 20 3.71 -12.65 17.69
C ALA A 20 4.49 -12.05 16.51
N GLU A 21 5.01 -12.94 15.67
CA GLU A 21 5.57 -12.61 14.38
C GLU A 21 4.53 -11.72 13.66
N PRO A 22 4.88 -10.50 13.22
CA PRO A 22 3.95 -9.69 12.47
C PRO A 22 3.68 -10.45 11.17
N LEU A 23 2.51 -11.08 11.13
CA LEU A 23 2.01 -11.90 10.04
C LEU A 23 2.34 -11.20 8.72
N GLN A 24 3.40 -11.68 8.07
CA GLN A 24 3.63 -11.43 6.66
C GLN A 24 2.60 -12.28 5.93
N LEU A 25 1.32 -11.86 6.01
CA LEU A 25 0.30 -12.45 5.16
C LEU A 25 0.82 -12.26 3.73
N PRO A 26 1.03 -13.35 2.97
CA PRO A 26 1.15 -13.23 1.54
C PRO A 26 -0.19 -12.62 1.15
N LEU A 27 -0.18 -11.33 0.82
CA LEU A 27 -1.32 -10.64 0.29
C LEU A 27 -1.58 -11.33 -1.05
N CYS A 28 -2.37 -12.40 -1.02
CA CYS A 28 -2.76 -13.15 -2.19
C CYS A 28 -3.73 -12.23 -2.92
N TRP A 29 -3.16 -11.29 -3.66
CA TRP A 29 -3.91 -10.43 -4.54
C TRP A 29 -4.63 -11.39 -5.50
N PRO A 30 -5.97 -11.46 -5.50
CA PRO A 30 -6.64 -12.22 -6.53
C PRO A 30 -6.10 -11.67 -7.86
N PRO A 31 -5.71 -12.52 -8.84
CA PRO A 31 -5.30 -12.06 -10.16
C PRO A 31 -6.51 -11.42 -10.83
N SER A 32 -6.84 -10.22 -10.38
CA SER A 32 -7.95 -9.45 -10.85
C SER A 32 -7.39 -8.62 -11.97
N SER A 33 -7.86 -8.94 -13.17
CA SER A 33 -7.64 -8.25 -14.44
C SER A 33 -7.98 -6.75 -14.43
N ALA A 34 -8.36 -6.18 -13.29
CA ALA A 34 -8.75 -4.79 -13.17
C ALA A 34 -7.59 -3.81 -12.92
N LEU A 35 -6.45 -4.28 -12.41
CA LEU A 35 -5.24 -3.47 -12.29
C LEU A 35 -4.14 -4.03 -13.18
N SER A 36 -3.45 -3.13 -13.88
CA SER A 36 -2.21 -3.46 -14.61
C SER A 36 -1.18 -4.03 -13.64
N GLU A 37 -0.31 -4.92 -14.13
CA GLU A 37 0.81 -5.48 -13.38
C GLU A 37 1.68 -4.39 -12.75
N ASP A 38 1.95 -3.30 -13.48
CA ASP A 38 2.67 -2.13 -12.98
C ASP A 38 1.96 -1.47 -11.78
N ASN A 39 0.62 -1.37 -11.82
CA ASN A 39 -0.14 -0.76 -10.73
C ASN A 39 -0.14 -1.65 -9.48
N CYS A 40 -0.23 -2.97 -9.65
CA CYS A 40 -0.10 -3.93 -8.54
C CYS A 40 1.28 -3.84 -7.90
N PHE A 41 2.33 -3.81 -8.72
CA PHE A 41 3.70 -3.64 -8.25
C PHE A 41 3.89 -2.32 -7.49
N LEU A 42 3.39 -1.21 -8.02
CA LEU A 42 3.45 0.10 -7.37
C LEU A 42 2.67 0.13 -6.05
N LEU A 43 1.52 -0.54 -5.97
CA LEU A 43 0.73 -0.62 -4.75
C LEU A 43 1.44 -1.42 -3.66
N GLN A 44 2.07 -2.54 -4.03
CA GLN A 44 2.90 -3.31 -3.12
C GLN A 44 4.11 -2.50 -2.64
N HIS A 45 4.79 -1.79 -3.53
CA HIS A 45 5.88 -0.88 -3.19
C HIS A 45 5.41 0.24 -2.23
N TYR A 46 4.20 0.75 -2.43
CA TYR A 46 3.61 1.76 -1.56
C TYR A 46 3.48 1.24 -0.12
N MET A 47 2.87 0.07 0.05
CA MET A 47 2.68 -0.58 1.35
C MET A 47 3.98 -0.82 2.10
N GLN A 48 5.01 -1.28 1.39
CA GLN A 48 6.24 -1.75 2.03
C GLN A 48 7.22 -0.62 2.35
N ARG A 49 7.32 0.39 1.47
CA ARG A 49 8.34 1.45 1.57
C ARG A 49 7.75 2.84 1.76
N VAL A 50 6.77 3.22 0.94
CA VAL A 50 6.30 4.61 0.88
C VAL A 50 5.53 4.98 2.13
N VAL A 51 4.63 4.11 2.60
CA VAL A 51 3.88 4.34 3.86
C VAL A 51 4.83 4.59 5.01
N LYS A 52 5.91 3.81 5.11
CA LYS A 52 6.93 3.97 6.15
C LYS A 52 7.71 5.27 5.98
N ALA A 53 8.06 5.65 4.75
CA ALA A 53 8.76 6.91 4.47
C ALA A 53 7.92 8.15 4.77
N LEU A 54 6.59 8.07 4.63
CA LEU A 54 5.67 9.15 5.03
C LEU A 54 5.56 9.30 6.56
N CYS A 55 6.04 8.31 7.32
CA CYS A 55 6.06 8.30 8.77
C CYS A 55 7.48 8.54 9.26
N VAL A 56 7.81 9.80 9.60
CA VAL A 56 9.12 10.14 10.17
C VAL A 56 9.35 9.42 11.52
N ILE A 57 8.28 9.13 12.25
CA ILE A 57 8.30 8.41 13.52
C ILE A 57 7.63 7.04 13.32
N PRO A 58 8.27 5.93 13.72
CA PRO A 58 7.66 4.61 13.63
C PRO A 58 6.45 4.55 14.57
N ASN A 59 5.26 4.64 13.99
CA ASN A 59 3.99 4.54 14.69
C ASN A 59 3.14 3.50 13.96
N THR A 60 2.85 2.39 14.64
CA THR A 60 1.98 1.31 14.15
C THR A 60 0.54 1.75 13.90
N LYS A 61 0.18 2.99 14.30
CA LYS A 61 -1.09 3.66 14.04
C LYS A 61 -0.93 4.93 13.20
N SER A 62 0.03 4.96 12.29
CA SER A 62 0.13 6.07 11.35
C SER A 62 -1.16 6.20 10.54
N PRO A 63 -1.68 7.42 10.29
CA PRO A 63 -2.85 7.62 9.45
C PRO A 63 -2.67 7.05 8.03
N TRP A 64 -1.43 7.05 7.52
CA TRP A 64 -1.10 6.48 6.21
C TRP A 64 -1.30 4.97 6.16
N GLU A 65 -0.98 4.28 7.26
CA GLU A 65 -1.09 2.82 7.38
C GLU A 65 -2.47 2.38 7.87
N SER A 66 -3.06 3.10 8.83
CA SER A 66 -4.31 2.71 9.49
C SER A 66 -5.57 3.15 8.74
N TYR A 67 -5.51 4.21 7.94
CA TYR A 67 -6.69 4.76 7.28
C TYR A 67 -6.54 4.81 5.76
N ILE A 68 -5.47 5.43 5.28
CA ILE A 68 -5.28 5.66 3.84
C ILE A 68 -5.04 4.34 3.10
N LEU A 69 -4.22 3.45 3.67
CA LEU A 69 -3.90 2.16 3.05
C LEU A 69 -5.12 1.21 2.93
N PRO A 70 -5.91 0.93 3.99
CA PRO A 70 -7.12 0.12 3.88
C PRO A 70 -8.11 0.69 2.86
N GLN A 71 -8.27 2.01 2.82
CA GLN A 71 -9.13 2.64 1.82
C GLN A 71 -8.63 2.41 0.40
N ALA A 72 -7.33 2.54 0.16
CA ALA A 72 -6.76 2.27 -1.16
C ALA A 72 -6.99 0.83 -1.61
N LEU A 73 -6.75 -0.12 -0.71
CA LEU A 73 -6.98 -1.55 -0.96
C LEU A 73 -8.45 -1.81 -1.24
N GLN A 74 -9.35 -1.24 -0.44
CA GLN A 74 -10.78 -1.34 -0.69
C GLN A 74 -11.16 -0.77 -2.06
N ARG A 75 -10.70 0.43 -2.43
CA ARG A 75 -11.01 1.02 -3.74
C ARG A 75 -10.46 0.20 -4.91
N SER A 76 -9.27 -0.38 -4.75
CA SER A 76 -8.72 -1.29 -5.74
C SER A 76 -9.52 -2.59 -5.85
N GLY A 77 -10.04 -3.11 -4.74
CA GLY A 77 -10.94 -4.26 -4.70
C GLY A 77 -12.32 -3.96 -5.31
N GLU A 78 -12.87 -2.77 -5.05
CA GLU A 78 -14.10 -2.28 -5.68
C GLU A 78 -13.94 -2.14 -7.20
N LEU A 79 -12.82 -1.56 -7.65
CA LEU A 79 -12.49 -1.46 -9.07
C LEU A 79 -12.34 -2.86 -9.69
N ALA A 80 -11.77 -3.81 -8.96
CA ALA A 80 -11.65 -5.21 -9.33
C ALA A 80 -12.97 -5.96 -9.47
N ALA A 81 -13.88 -5.77 -8.52
CA ALA A 81 -15.14 -6.50 -8.48
C ALA A 81 -16.22 -5.86 -9.38
N SER A 82 -16.28 -4.53 -9.44
CA SER A 82 -17.35 -3.78 -10.11
C SER A 82 -16.93 -3.10 -11.40
N GLY A 83 -15.63 -3.11 -11.74
CA GLY A 83 -15.08 -2.43 -12.92
C GLY A 83 -15.11 -0.90 -12.85
N THR A 84 -15.73 -0.34 -11.81
CA THR A 84 -15.89 1.10 -11.60
C THR A 84 -15.79 1.41 -10.10
N THR A 85 -15.31 2.60 -9.76
CA THR A 85 -15.42 3.16 -8.40
C THR A 85 -15.68 4.66 -8.52
N SER A 86 -16.06 5.29 -7.40
CA SER A 86 -16.29 6.74 -7.32
C SER A 86 -15.10 7.55 -7.87
N TYR A 87 -15.36 8.73 -8.43
CA TYR A 87 -14.30 9.61 -8.95
C TYR A 87 -13.26 9.95 -7.88
N SER A 88 -13.68 10.23 -6.64
CA SER A 88 -12.79 10.49 -5.51
C SER A 88 -12.00 9.24 -5.08
N GLY A 89 -12.63 8.06 -5.06
CA GLY A 89 -11.94 6.79 -4.77
C GLY A 89 -10.89 6.44 -5.82
N ASN A 90 -11.22 6.63 -7.10
CA ASN A 90 -10.28 6.46 -8.21
C ASN A 90 -9.15 7.50 -8.13
N ALA A 91 -9.45 8.75 -7.79
CA ALA A 91 -8.44 9.80 -7.62
C ALA A 91 -7.45 9.44 -6.50
N LEU A 92 -7.96 8.95 -5.37
CA LEU A 92 -7.12 8.50 -4.25
C LEU A 92 -6.17 7.38 -4.68
N LEU A 93 -6.70 6.34 -5.33
CA LEU A 93 -5.89 5.23 -5.81
C LEU A 93 -4.78 5.69 -6.78
N HIS A 94 -5.14 6.48 -7.79
CA HIS A 94 -4.17 7.01 -8.76
C HIS A 94 -3.12 7.91 -8.11
N SER A 95 -3.51 8.72 -7.11
CA SER A 95 -2.57 9.55 -6.36
C SER A 95 -1.56 8.70 -5.60
N MET A 96 -1.99 7.61 -4.97
CA MET A 96 -1.09 6.74 -4.19
C MET A 96 -0.12 5.98 -5.09
N LEU A 97 -0.61 5.48 -6.23
CA LEU A 97 0.24 4.85 -7.25
C LEU A 97 1.26 5.85 -7.81
N SER A 98 0.85 7.09 -8.07
CA SER A 98 1.74 8.17 -8.50
C SER A 98 2.84 8.46 -7.47
N THR A 99 2.48 8.63 -6.19
CA THR A 99 3.46 8.81 -5.11
C THR A 99 4.44 7.65 -5.05
N SER A 100 3.95 6.42 -5.21
CA SER A 100 4.79 5.23 -5.23
C SER A 100 5.75 5.20 -6.41
N ALA A 101 5.27 5.56 -7.60
CA ALA A 101 6.08 5.61 -8.81
C ALA A 101 7.16 6.70 -8.72
N TYR A 102 6.85 7.87 -8.15
CA TYR A 102 7.87 8.91 -7.88
C TYR A 102 8.90 8.45 -6.85
N ALA A 103 8.49 7.81 -5.76
CA ALA A 103 9.40 7.28 -4.75
C ALA A 103 10.34 6.20 -5.34
N LEU A 104 9.79 5.33 -6.19
CA LEU A 104 10.56 4.32 -6.90
C LEU A 104 11.54 4.96 -7.90
N ALA A 105 11.08 5.91 -8.72
CA ALA A 105 11.93 6.63 -9.66
C ALA A 105 13.10 7.33 -8.95
N ASN A 106 12.87 7.91 -7.77
CA ASN A 106 13.92 8.51 -6.97
C ASN A 106 14.93 7.47 -6.46
N THR A 107 14.46 6.31 -6.00
CA THR A 107 15.34 5.22 -5.57
C THR A 107 16.20 4.73 -6.74
N LEU A 108 15.60 4.47 -7.90
CA LEU A 108 16.30 4.03 -9.11
C LEU A 108 17.32 5.05 -9.63
N ARG A 109 17.03 6.35 -9.46
CA ARG A 109 17.96 7.42 -9.84
C ARG A 109 19.20 7.43 -8.93
N ILE A 110 19.03 7.14 -7.64
CA ILE A 110 20.15 6.98 -6.70
C ILE A 110 21.00 5.76 -7.08
N ASP A 111 20.34 4.67 -7.49
CA ASP A 111 21.00 3.43 -7.91
C ASP A 111 21.66 3.52 -9.31
N GLY A 112 21.57 4.67 -9.99
CA GLY A 112 22.16 4.90 -11.32
C GLY A 112 21.36 4.31 -12.49
N LEU A 113 20.17 3.75 -12.24
CA LEU A 113 19.29 3.16 -13.26
C LEU A 113 18.41 4.23 -13.93
N VAL A 114 19.03 5.17 -14.61
CA VAL A 114 18.40 6.41 -15.12
C VAL A 114 17.24 6.13 -16.08
N ASP A 115 17.36 5.17 -17.00
CA ASP A 115 16.30 4.87 -17.98
C ASP A 115 15.03 4.35 -17.31
N ASN A 116 15.19 3.43 -16.34
CA ASN A 116 14.07 2.93 -15.56
C ASN A 116 13.46 4.03 -14.68
N ALA A 117 14.31 4.88 -14.07
CA ALA A 117 13.85 6.01 -13.30
C ALA A 117 13.00 6.99 -14.14
N ASN A 118 13.42 7.27 -15.38
CA ASN A 118 12.68 8.12 -16.30
C ASN A 118 11.33 7.50 -16.70
N ARG A 119 11.30 6.19 -16.98
CA ARG A 119 10.05 5.47 -17.28
C ARG A 119 9.06 5.58 -16.12
N TRP A 120 9.48 5.27 -14.90
CA TRP A 120 8.61 5.36 -13.72
C TRP A 120 8.22 6.80 -13.39
N SER A 121 9.09 7.78 -13.65
CA SER A 121 8.76 9.21 -13.49
C SER A 121 7.67 9.65 -14.47
N GLN A 122 7.70 9.15 -15.71
CA GLN A 122 6.66 9.43 -16.70
C GLN A 122 5.31 8.80 -16.29
N THR A 123 5.33 7.53 -15.89
CA THR A 123 4.13 6.84 -15.36
C THR A 123 3.56 7.59 -14.14
N ALA A 124 4.43 8.06 -13.24
CA ALA A 124 4.03 8.81 -12.06
C ALA A 124 3.29 10.11 -12.43
N PHE A 125 3.80 10.83 -13.43
CA PHE A 125 3.18 12.06 -13.95
C PHE A 125 1.79 11.79 -14.54
N GLU A 126 1.65 10.74 -15.34
CA GLU A 126 0.37 10.37 -15.95
C GLU A 126 -0.68 10.00 -14.91
N LEU A 127 -0.30 9.19 -13.92
CA LEU A 127 -1.15 8.82 -12.79
C LEU A 127 -1.56 10.05 -11.96
N HIS A 128 -0.63 10.96 -11.71
CA HIS A 128 -0.89 12.22 -11.00
C HIS A 128 -1.92 13.07 -11.74
N HIS A 129 -1.72 13.26 -13.05
CA HIS A 129 -2.62 14.07 -13.86
C HIS A 129 -4.02 13.44 -13.95
N ARG A 130 -4.11 12.11 -14.04
CA ARG A 130 -5.40 11.39 -13.95
C ARG A 130 -6.07 11.63 -12.60
N ALA A 131 -5.33 11.58 -11.50
CA ALA A 131 -5.87 11.83 -10.16
C ALA A 131 -6.47 13.24 -10.05
N ILE A 132 -5.77 14.27 -10.54
CA ILE A 132 -6.27 15.66 -10.55
C ILE A 132 -7.58 15.76 -11.36
N ARG A 133 -7.62 15.16 -12.55
CA ARG A 133 -8.82 15.17 -13.40
C ARG A 133 -10.01 14.52 -12.71
N LEU A 134 -9.79 13.39 -12.07
CA LEU A 134 -10.82 12.65 -11.33
C LEU A 134 -11.30 13.44 -10.11
N LEU A 135 -10.40 14.12 -9.40
CA LEU A 135 -10.75 14.97 -8.28
C LEU A 135 -11.61 16.16 -8.73
N ASN A 136 -11.20 16.84 -9.81
CA ASN A 136 -11.99 17.93 -10.40
C ASN A 136 -13.39 17.45 -10.82
N ALA A 137 -13.48 16.25 -11.40
CA ALA A 137 -14.77 15.65 -11.74
C ALA A 137 -15.62 15.35 -10.50
N SER A 138 -15.02 14.86 -9.40
CA SER A 138 -15.76 14.62 -8.16
C SER A 138 -16.31 15.92 -7.55
N VAL A 139 -15.52 17.00 -7.57
CA VAL A 139 -15.95 18.30 -7.04
C VAL A 139 -17.06 18.89 -7.88
N ALA A 140 -17.01 18.75 -9.21
CA ALA A 140 -18.06 19.23 -10.09
C ALA A 140 -19.41 18.50 -9.92
N GLN A 141 -19.39 17.24 -9.44
CA GLN A 141 -20.60 16.47 -9.16
C GLN A 141 -21.25 16.82 -7.82
N GLU A 142 -20.49 17.34 -6.86
CA GLU A 142 -21.05 17.79 -5.58
C GLU A 142 -21.80 19.11 -5.77
N LYS A 143 -23.14 19.05 -5.73
CA LYS A 143 -23.95 20.27 -5.67
C LYS A 143 -23.67 20.99 -4.34
N PRO A 144 -23.42 22.31 -4.35
CA PRO A 144 -23.23 23.07 -3.13
C PRO A 144 -24.51 23.08 -2.28
N LYS A 145 -24.52 22.28 -1.19
CA LYS A 145 -25.63 22.19 -0.22
C LYS A 145 -26.04 23.53 0.38
N TYR A 146 -25.17 24.54 0.37
CA TYR A 146 -25.46 25.87 0.92
C TYR A 146 -26.45 26.69 0.08
N LYS A 147 -26.83 26.24 -1.12
CA LYS A 147 -27.83 26.92 -1.96
C LYS A 147 -29.28 26.44 -1.75
N GLU A 148 -29.50 25.43 -0.91
CA GLU A 148 -30.85 24.90 -0.62
C GLU A 148 -31.48 25.51 0.65
N LEU A 149 -30.80 26.47 1.29
CA LEU A 149 -31.23 27.10 2.55
C LEU A 149 -31.62 28.59 2.40
N LEU A 150 -31.74 29.09 1.17
CA LEU A 150 -32.20 30.44 0.84
C LEU A 150 -33.46 30.35 -0.03
#